data_AF-A0A1Q5PAR4-F1
#
_entry.id   AF-A0A1Q5PAR4-F1
#
_cell.length_a   1.000
_cell.length_b   1.000
_cell.length_c   1.000
_cell.angle_alpha   90.00
_cell.angle_beta   90.00
_cell.angle_gamma   90.00
#
_symmetry.space_group_name_H-M   'P 1'
#
loop_
_entity.id
_entity.type
_entity.pdbx_description
1 polymer ?
#
loop_
_entity_poly.entity_id
_entity_poly.type
_entity_poly.pdbx_seq_one_letter_code
_entity_poly.pdbx_strand_id
1 'polypeptide(L)'
;MTVPEAIEYEKGKGSIDVTPNHLIKVRESIYPNKKGFELATPVTFTRTEKQVFDLEAEYFYVPQDSLVKVILYEWSQQTNSNQNLLEEKSEKELDKMYTAFQKKFEYLRKELTKRLGEPTQIEINLNSGQPNYRDGIKWLNNNGLNAYLFMFGNNQNEYRQIRLAIYKE
;
A
#
# COMPACT_ATOMS: atom_id res chain seq x y z
N MET A 1 14.23 8.94 -7.35
CA MET A 1 14.59 7.78 -6.55
C MET A 1 15.00 6.65 -7.48
N THR A 2 16.16 6.07 -7.25
CA THR A 2 16.68 4.87 -7.92
C THR A 2 16.51 3.64 -7.03
N VAL A 3 16.69 2.44 -7.59
CA VAL A 3 16.69 1.19 -6.80
C VAL A 3 17.74 1.19 -5.68
N PRO A 4 19.00 1.59 -5.89
CA PRO A 4 19.97 1.72 -4.80
C PRO A 4 19.51 2.65 -3.67
N GLU A 5 18.89 3.79 -4.00
CA GLU A 5 18.35 4.71 -2.99
C GLU A 5 17.19 4.08 -2.20
N ALA A 6 16.33 3.31 -2.88
CA ALA A 6 15.26 2.56 -2.22
C ALA A 6 15.80 1.48 -1.27
N ILE A 7 16.83 0.74 -1.70
CA ILE A 7 17.49 -0.27 -0.88
C ILE A 7 18.07 0.36 0.40
N GLU A 8 18.79 1.47 0.29
CA GLU A 8 19.37 2.15 1.46
C GLU A 8 18.29 2.75 2.37
N TYR A 9 17.21 3.29 1.81
CA TYR A 9 16.05 3.74 2.57
C TYR A 9 15.44 2.59 3.39
N GLU A 10 15.21 1.44 2.76
CA GLU A 10 14.57 0.27 3.38
C GLU A 10 15.48 -0.41 4.42
N LYS A 11 16.80 -0.49 4.17
CA LYS A 11 17.79 -0.90 5.20
C LYS A 11 17.75 0.01 6.42
N GLY A 12 17.63 1.33 6.22
CA GLY A 12 17.50 2.30 7.30
C GLY A 12 16.21 2.14 8.13
N LYS A 13 15.22 1.39 7.62
CA LYS A 13 14.00 1.01 8.33
C LYS A 13 14.05 -0.38 8.97
N GLY A 14 15.14 -1.12 8.78
CA GLY A 14 15.26 -2.50 9.22
C GLY A 14 14.35 -3.46 8.44
N SER A 15 13.98 -3.12 7.20
CA SER A 15 13.18 -3.98 6.34
C SER A 15 13.99 -5.19 5.84
N ILE A 16 13.28 -6.27 5.54
CA ILE A 16 13.82 -7.51 4.99
C ILE A 16 13.56 -7.54 3.49
N ASP A 17 14.57 -7.83 2.69
CA ASP A 17 14.43 -8.06 1.25
C ASP A 17 13.73 -9.39 1.00
N VAL A 18 12.60 -9.34 0.29
CA VAL A 18 11.80 -10.50 -0.11
C VAL A 18 11.53 -10.49 -1.62
N THR A 19 12.44 -9.88 -2.39
CA THR A 19 12.30 -9.72 -3.84
C THR A 19 12.01 -11.06 -4.53
N PRO A 20 10.91 -11.18 -5.28
CA PRO A 20 10.54 -12.44 -5.90
C PRO A 20 11.45 -12.78 -7.09
N ASN A 21 11.64 -14.07 -7.32
CA ASN A 21 12.37 -14.60 -8.47
C ASN A 21 11.49 -14.82 -9.72
N HIS A 22 10.22 -14.42 -9.66
CA HIS A 22 9.25 -14.53 -10.75
C HIS A 22 8.71 -13.15 -11.12
N LEU A 23 8.06 -13.06 -12.29
CA LEU A 23 7.57 -11.79 -12.82
C LEU A 23 6.36 -11.28 -12.03
N ILE A 24 6.49 -10.07 -11.46
CA ILE A 24 5.39 -9.32 -10.86
C ILE A 24 5.17 -8.05 -11.68
N LYS A 25 3.91 -7.73 -11.97
CA LYS A 25 3.49 -6.55 -12.72
C LYS A 25 2.48 -5.73 -11.94
N VAL A 26 2.65 -4.41 -11.95
CA VAL A 26 1.62 -3.49 -11.49
C VAL A 26 0.49 -3.40 -12.52
N ARG A 27 -0.76 -3.42 -12.04
CA ARG A 27 -1.94 -3.33 -12.92
C ARG A 27 -2.16 -1.90 -13.42
N GLU A 28 -2.64 -1.77 -14.65
CA GLU A 28 -2.98 -0.47 -15.28
C GLU A 28 -3.99 0.36 -14.48
N SER A 29 -4.90 -0.31 -13.76
CA SER A 29 -5.88 0.35 -12.89
C SER A 29 -5.25 1.07 -11.69
N ILE A 30 -4.01 0.73 -11.33
CA ILE A 30 -3.23 1.34 -10.24
C ILE A 30 -2.20 2.31 -10.84
N TYR A 31 -1.47 1.87 -11.86
CA TYR A 31 -0.50 2.66 -12.59
C TYR A 31 -0.75 2.55 -14.09
N PRO A 32 -1.34 3.58 -14.74
CA PRO A 32 -1.70 3.52 -16.16
C PRO A 32 -0.52 3.36 -17.11
N ASN A 33 0.70 3.77 -16.69
CA ASN A 33 1.92 3.71 -17.51
C ASN A 33 1.75 4.36 -18.89
N LYS A 34 1.27 5.60 -18.92
CA LYS A 34 0.91 6.29 -20.18
C LYS A 34 2.08 6.45 -21.13
N LYS A 35 3.32 6.41 -20.61
CA LYS A 35 4.55 6.51 -21.39
C LYS A 35 5.12 5.15 -21.84
N GLY A 36 4.48 4.04 -21.46
CA GLY A 36 4.87 2.71 -21.92
C GLY A 36 6.24 2.26 -21.41
N PHE A 37 6.60 2.57 -20.17
CA PHE A 37 7.84 2.07 -19.59
C PHE A 37 7.83 0.56 -19.46
N GLU A 38 8.92 -0.09 -19.85
CA GLU A 38 9.17 -1.51 -19.59
C GLU A 38 9.71 -1.66 -18.18
N LEU A 39 8.87 -2.11 -17.24
CA LEU A 39 9.23 -2.28 -15.84
C LEU A 39 9.72 -3.71 -15.57
N ALA A 40 10.78 -3.84 -14.77
CA ALA A 40 11.21 -5.11 -14.22
C ALA A 40 10.29 -5.59 -13.09
N THR A 41 10.50 -6.84 -12.64
CA THR A 41 10.05 -7.30 -11.34
C THR A 41 10.53 -6.32 -10.26
N PRO A 42 9.65 -5.86 -9.35
CA PRO A 42 10.01 -4.88 -8.34
C PRO A 42 10.99 -5.47 -7.32
N VAL A 43 11.87 -4.62 -6.80
CA VAL A 43 12.55 -4.95 -5.55
C VAL A 43 11.54 -4.80 -4.43
N THR A 44 11.42 -5.82 -3.57
CA THR A 44 10.33 -5.92 -2.59
C THR A 44 10.87 -6.06 -1.19
N PHE A 45 10.35 -5.27 -0.26
CA PHE A 45 10.77 -5.27 1.13
C PHE A 45 9.58 -5.45 2.07
N THR A 46 9.81 -6.11 3.20
CA THR A 46 8.80 -6.24 4.25
C THR A 46 9.33 -5.75 5.59
N ARG A 47 8.44 -5.17 6.41
CA ARG A 47 8.72 -4.82 7.81
C ARG A 47 7.45 -4.76 8.64
N THR A 48 7.57 -4.98 9.94
CA THR A 48 6.49 -4.73 10.88
C THR A 48 6.45 -3.25 11.27
N GLU A 49 5.28 -2.62 11.13
CA GLU A 49 5.03 -1.25 11.61
C GLU A 49 4.14 -1.26 12.87
N LYS A 50 4.67 -0.68 13.96
CA LYS A 50 3.95 -0.47 15.24
C LYS A 50 3.33 -1.73 15.86
N GLN A 51 3.82 -2.93 15.53
CA GLN A 51 3.29 -4.22 15.99
C GLN A 51 1.80 -4.44 15.68
N VAL A 52 1.32 -3.84 14.59
CA VAL A 52 -0.08 -3.98 14.14
C VAL A 52 -0.14 -4.32 12.66
N PHE A 53 0.79 -3.80 11.88
CA PHE A 53 0.81 -3.97 10.44
C PHE A 53 2.07 -4.69 9.99
N ASP A 54 1.90 -5.63 9.07
CA ASP A 54 2.97 -6.00 8.15
C ASP A 54 2.88 -5.07 6.95
N LEU A 55 4.00 -4.40 6.65
CA LEU A 55 4.13 -3.51 5.51
C LEU A 55 4.99 -4.20 4.45
N GLU A 56 4.45 -4.34 3.25
CA GLU A 56 5.20 -4.67 2.04
C GLU A 56 5.38 -3.41 1.17
N ALA A 57 6.60 -3.20 0.69
CA ALA A 57 6.95 -2.10 -0.20
C ALA A 57 7.56 -2.65 -1.49
N GLU A 58 6.88 -2.46 -2.61
CA GLU A 58 7.33 -2.85 -3.95
C GLU A 58 7.80 -1.61 -4.74
N TYR A 59 9.02 -1.68 -5.27
CA TYR A 59 9.64 -0.61 -6.06
C TYR A 59 9.74 -1.05 -7.52
N PHE A 60 8.80 -0.63 -8.37
CA PHE A 60 8.81 -0.94 -9.80
C PHE A 60 9.68 0.08 -10.55
N TYR A 61 10.62 -0.43 -11.34
CA TYR A 61 11.67 0.38 -11.95
C TYR A 61 11.97 0.00 -13.40
N VAL A 62 12.58 0.94 -14.12
CA VAL A 62 13.11 0.74 -15.47
C VAL A 62 14.51 0.12 -15.36
N PRO A 63 14.77 -1.09 -15.91
CA PRO A 63 16.05 -1.80 -15.71
C PRO A 63 17.27 -1.03 -16.20
N GLN A 64 17.12 -0.27 -17.28
CA GLN A 64 18.23 0.39 -17.98
C GLN A 64 18.88 1.49 -17.13
N ASP A 65 18.08 2.20 -16.32
CA ASP A 65 18.54 3.34 -15.51
C ASP A 65 18.25 3.18 -14.01
N SER A 66 17.64 2.07 -13.60
CA SER A 66 17.20 1.79 -12.23
C SER A 66 16.26 2.84 -11.64
N LEU A 67 15.60 3.66 -12.45
CA LEU A 67 14.67 4.68 -11.97
C LEU A 67 13.35 4.05 -11.55
N VAL A 68 12.97 4.28 -10.29
CA VAL A 68 11.68 3.85 -9.76
C VAL A 68 10.57 4.73 -10.35
N LYS A 69 9.58 4.09 -10.98
CA LYS A 69 8.40 4.75 -11.56
C LYS A 69 7.20 4.67 -10.65
N VAL A 70 7.07 3.57 -9.90
CA VAL A 70 5.97 3.31 -8.97
C VAL A 70 6.53 2.71 -7.70
N ILE A 71 6.04 3.21 -6.57
CA ILE A 71 6.17 2.56 -5.27
C ILE A 71 4.77 2.10 -4.87
N LEU A 72 4.60 0.82 -4.58
CA LEU A 72 3.37 0.29 -4.01
C LEU A 72 3.64 -0.12 -2.57
N TYR A 73 2.97 0.53 -1.64
CA TYR A 73 2.94 0.13 -0.25
C TYR A 73 1.66 -0.64 0.04
N GLU A 74 1.78 -1.74 0.76
CA GLU A 74 0.67 -2.52 1.27
C GLU A 74 0.81 -2.73 2.78
N TRP A 75 -0.18 -2.26 3.54
CA TRP A 75 -0.33 -2.61 4.95
C TRP A 75 -1.39 -3.69 5.06
N SER A 76 -0.98 -4.86 5.53
CA SER A 76 -1.86 -5.95 5.93
C SER A 76 -1.80 -6.10 7.45
N GLN A 77 -2.71 -6.92 7.99
CA GLN A 77 -2.69 -7.21 9.41
C GLN A 77 -1.45 -8.05 9.72
N GLN A 78 -0.75 -7.70 10.81
CA GLN A 78 0.33 -8.55 11.28
C GLN A 78 -0.18 -9.96 11.60
N THR A 79 0.45 -10.96 10.97
CA THR A 79 0.24 -12.37 11.34
C THR A 79 1.27 -12.74 12.40
N ASN A 80 0.84 -12.87 13.66
CA ASN A 80 1.69 -13.45 14.69
C ASN A 80 1.93 -14.92 14.33
N SER A 81 3.18 -15.31 14.08
CA SER A 81 3.58 -16.68 13.74
C SER A 81 3.23 -17.73 14.82
N ASN A 82 2.87 -17.28 16.03
CA ASN A 82 2.51 -18.14 17.17
C ASN A 82 1.00 -18.21 17.44
N GLN A 83 0.15 -17.51 16.70
CA GLN A 83 -1.30 -17.66 16.81
C GLN A 83 -1.73 -18.72 15.80
N ASN A 84 -2.41 -19.76 16.28
CA ASN A 84 -3.09 -20.69 15.38
C ASN A 84 -3.99 -19.87 14.45
N LEU A 85 -3.89 -20.07 13.13
CA LEU A 85 -4.79 -19.48 12.13
C LEU A 85 -6.29 -19.82 12.36
N LEU A 86 -6.58 -20.62 13.39
CA LEU A 86 -7.89 -21.11 13.80
C LEU A 86 -8.39 -20.48 15.12
N GLU A 87 -7.59 -19.68 15.81
CA GLU A 87 -8.04 -18.97 17.01
C GLU A 87 -8.87 -17.74 16.60
N GLU A 88 -10.18 -17.82 16.81
CA GLU A 88 -11.09 -16.70 16.61
C GLU A 88 -10.69 -15.54 17.51
N LYS A 89 -10.47 -14.36 16.93
CA LYS A 89 -10.20 -13.17 17.73
C LYS A 89 -11.43 -12.75 18.51
N SER A 90 -11.21 -12.20 19.69
CA SER A 90 -12.29 -11.56 20.43
C SER A 90 -12.82 -10.33 19.68
N GLU A 91 -14.09 -10.00 19.90
CA GLU A 91 -14.72 -8.79 19.36
C GLU A 91 -13.91 -7.51 19.66
N LYS A 92 -13.27 -7.47 20.83
CA LYS A 92 -12.39 -6.36 21.25
C LYS A 92 -11.12 -6.26 20.41
N GLU A 93 -10.56 -7.38 19.97
CA GLU A 93 -9.38 -7.39 19.08
C GLU A 93 -9.76 -6.97 17.66
N LEU A 94 -10.93 -7.40 17.19
CA LEU A 94 -11.50 -6.95 15.91
C LEU A 94 -11.73 -5.44 15.87
N ASP A 95 -12.33 -4.88 16.92
CA ASP A 95 -12.58 -3.44 17.03
C ASP A 95 -11.28 -2.62 17.10
N LYS A 96 -10.28 -3.09 17.84
CA LYS A 96 -8.94 -2.48 17.88
C LYS A 96 -8.29 -2.46 16.51
N MET A 97 -8.35 -3.58 15.79
CA MET A 97 -7.79 -3.71 14.45
C MET A 97 -8.52 -2.79 13.48
N TYR A 98 -9.85 -2.78 13.49
CA TYR A 98 -10.65 -1.85 12.70
C TYR A 98 -10.24 -0.40 12.92
N THR A 99 -10.15 0.00 14.19
CA THR A 99 -9.73 1.34 14.60
C THR A 99 -8.31 1.67 14.12
N ALA A 100 -7.38 0.71 14.17
CA ALA A 100 -6.02 0.91 13.72
C ALA A 100 -5.94 1.14 12.20
N PHE A 101 -6.64 0.34 11.41
CA PHE A 101 -6.71 0.50 9.96
C PHE A 101 -7.33 1.85 9.57
N GLN A 102 -8.44 2.24 10.20
CA GLN A 102 -9.07 3.53 9.94
C GLN A 102 -8.14 4.71 10.27
N LYS A 103 -7.46 4.65 11.43
CA LYS A 103 -6.48 5.67 11.82
C LYS A 103 -5.32 5.75 10.84
N LYS A 104 -4.81 4.62 10.35
CA LYS A 104 -3.72 4.58 9.36
C LYS A 104 -4.18 5.16 8.03
N PHE A 105 -5.36 4.78 7.54
CA PHE A 105 -5.92 5.28 6.29
C PHE A 105 -6.13 6.80 6.34
N GLU A 106 -6.76 7.31 7.40
CA GLU A 106 -6.99 8.74 7.58
C GLU A 106 -5.68 9.53 7.80
N TYR A 107 -4.70 8.95 8.49
CA TYR A 107 -3.37 9.55 8.60
C TYR A 107 -2.70 9.70 7.23
N LEU A 108 -2.69 8.63 6.42
CA LEU A 108 -2.10 8.65 5.08
C LEU A 108 -2.83 9.66 4.18
N ARG A 109 -4.17 9.67 4.22
CA ARG A 109 -4.98 10.66 3.51
C ARG A 109 -4.57 12.08 3.86
N LYS A 110 -4.47 12.41 5.16
CA LYS A 110 -4.08 13.75 5.62
C LYS A 110 -2.67 14.14 5.17
N GLU A 111 -1.71 13.23 5.28
CA GLU A 111 -0.33 13.48 4.83
C GLU A 111 -0.24 13.69 3.32
N LEU A 112 -0.99 12.89 2.54
CA LEU A 112 -1.07 13.03 1.09
C LEU A 112 -1.74 14.35 0.70
N THR A 113 -2.87 14.71 1.31
CA THR A 113 -3.54 15.99 1.05
C THR A 113 -2.63 17.18 1.37
N LYS A 114 -1.90 17.12 2.49
CA LYS A 114 -0.95 18.18 2.86
C LYS A 114 0.16 18.37 1.83
N ARG A 115 0.60 17.29 1.16
CA ARG A 115 1.73 17.30 0.22
C ARG A 115 1.31 17.54 -1.24
N LEU A 116 0.14 17.02 -1.63
CA LEU A 116 -0.33 16.98 -3.02
C LEU A 116 -1.50 17.91 -3.29
N GLY A 117 -2.10 18.50 -2.25
CA GLY A 117 -3.33 19.28 -2.35
C GLY A 117 -4.58 18.40 -2.22
N GLU A 118 -5.74 18.96 -2.57
CA GLU A 118 -7.00 18.22 -2.51
C GLU A 118 -7.04 17.04 -3.50
N PRO A 119 -7.68 15.92 -3.13
CA PRO A 119 -7.81 14.77 -4.01
C PRO A 119 -8.72 15.10 -5.21
N THR A 120 -8.39 14.51 -6.35
CA THR A 120 -9.16 14.60 -7.59
C THR A 120 -10.34 13.64 -7.66
N GLN A 121 -10.30 12.55 -6.89
CA GLN A 121 -11.37 11.56 -6.82
C GLN A 121 -11.41 10.96 -5.41
N ILE A 122 -12.62 10.82 -4.86
CA ILE A 122 -12.90 10.15 -3.59
C ILE A 122 -14.06 9.18 -3.83
N GLU A 123 -13.89 7.93 -3.43
CA GLU A 123 -14.90 6.87 -3.44
C GLU A 123 -14.87 6.19 -2.06
N ILE A 124 -15.91 6.36 -1.25
CA ILE A 124 -16.00 5.75 0.10
C ILE A 124 -17.24 4.86 0.14
N ASN A 125 -17.03 3.56 0.37
CA ASN A 125 -18.05 2.52 0.32
C ASN A 125 -18.16 1.72 1.63
N LEU A 126 -17.35 2.00 2.65
CA LEU A 126 -17.41 1.34 3.96
C LEU A 126 -18.82 1.21 4.53
N ASN A 127 -19.65 2.26 4.38
CA ASN A 127 -21.02 2.32 4.90
C ASN A 127 -22.09 1.90 3.87
N SER A 128 -21.70 1.23 2.78
CA SER A 128 -22.62 0.82 1.71
C SER A 128 -23.55 -0.34 2.09
N GLY A 129 -23.38 -0.93 3.29
CA GLY A 129 -24.12 -2.12 3.73
C GLY A 129 -23.67 -3.42 3.04
N GLN A 130 -22.70 -3.34 2.13
CA GLN A 130 -22.11 -4.51 1.47
C GLN A 130 -21.12 -5.23 2.40
N PRO A 131 -21.01 -6.57 2.28
CA PRO A 131 -20.07 -7.35 3.08
C PRO A 131 -18.63 -7.00 2.72
N ASN A 132 -18.32 -6.79 1.45
CA ASN A 132 -17.02 -6.32 0.98
C ASN A 132 -17.13 -4.84 0.60
N TYR A 133 -16.11 -4.06 0.93
CA TYR A 133 -16.04 -2.67 0.52
C TYR A 133 -14.64 -2.29 0.03
N ARG A 134 -14.61 -1.21 -0.73
CA ARG A 134 -13.39 -0.58 -1.22
C ARG A 134 -13.53 0.92 -1.10
N ASP A 135 -12.67 1.51 -0.28
CA ASP A 135 -12.50 2.96 -0.22
C ASP A 135 -11.30 3.34 -1.09
N GLY A 136 -11.37 4.45 -1.81
CA GLY A 136 -10.34 4.87 -2.76
C GLY A 136 -10.26 6.38 -2.86
N ILE A 137 -9.04 6.91 -2.81
CA ILE A 137 -8.76 8.34 -2.94
C ILE A 137 -7.58 8.53 -3.90
N LYS A 138 -7.77 9.35 -4.93
CA LYS A 138 -6.72 9.66 -5.92
C LYS A 138 -6.33 11.13 -5.87
N TRP A 139 -5.03 11.35 -5.90
CA TRP A 139 -4.41 12.64 -6.15
C TRP A 139 -3.71 12.57 -7.50
N LEU A 140 -4.32 13.18 -8.51
CA LEU A 140 -3.71 13.38 -9.82
C LEU A 140 -3.19 14.82 -9.89
N ASN A 141 -1.88 15.01 -9.90
CA ASN A 141 -1.27 16.34 -9.86
C ASN A 141 -0.66 16.69 -11.22
N ASN A 142 -0.82 17.94 -11.65
CA ASN A 142 -0.24 18.49 -12.87
C ASN A 142 1.30 18.43 -12.88
N ASN A 143 1.94 18.39 -11.70
CA ASN A 143 3.40 18.26 -11.55
C ASN A 143 3.90 16.82 -11.80
N GLY A 144 2.99 15.89 -12.11
CA GLY A 144 3.30 14.51 -12.50
C GLY A 144 3.44 13.53 -11.34
N LEU A 145 3.50 13.99 -10.08
CA LEU A 145 3.50 13.10 -8.91
C LEU A 145 2.06 12.77 -8.51
N ASN A 146 1.70 11.50 -8.67
CA ASN A 146 0.36 11.00 -8.41
C ASN A 146 0.39 10.04 -7.21
N ALA A 147 -0.74 9.97 -6.51
CA ALA A 147 -0.96 9.00 -5.46
C ALA A 147 -2.35 8.38 -5.56
N TYR A 148 -2.42 7.08 -5.27
CA TYR A 148 -3.68 6.35 -5.14
C TYR A 148 -3.68 5.56 -3.85
N LEU A 149 -4.45 6.04 -2.88
CA LEU A 149 -4.68 5.37 -1.60
C LEU A 149 -6.00 4.60 -1.68
N PHE A 150 -6.02 3.34 -1.29
CA PHE A 150 -7.25 2.57 -1.20
C PHE A 150 -7.20 1.56 -0.07
N MET A 151 -8.37 1.30 0.50
CA MET A 151 -8.55 0.33 1.58
C MET A 151 -9.59 -0.68 1.15
N PHE A 152 -9.24 -1.95 1.28
CA PHE A 152 -10.18 -3.05 1.18
C PHE A 152 -10.56 -3.50 2.59
N GLY A 153 -11.79 -3.91 2.74
CA GLY A 153 -12.17 -4.67 3.91
C GLY A 153 -13.43 -5.46 3.69
N ASN A 154 -13.69 -6.33 4.66
CA ASN A 154 -14.93 -7.06 4.77
C ASN A 154 -15.55 -6.76 6.14
N ASN A 155 -16.83 -6.38 6.16
CA ASN A 155 -17.57 -6.01 7.37
C ASN A 155 -18.05 -7.23 8.17
N GLN A 156 -17.94 -8.43 7.60
CA GLN A 156 -18.34 -9.71 8.19
C GLN A 156 -17.16 -10.56 8.66
N ASN A 157 -15.92 -10.19 8.34
CA ASN A 157 -14.73 -10.90 8.79
C ASN A 157 -13.56 -9.94 9.09
N GLU A 158 -12.40 -10.50 9.36
CA GLU A 158 -11.23 -9.75 9.83
C GLU A 158 -10.43 -9.08 8.69
N TYR A 159 -10.74 -9.39 7.43
CA TYR A 159 -9.92 -8.99 6.30
C TYR A 159 -9.93 -7.47 6.14
N ARG A 160 -8.74 -6.87 6.24
CA ARG A 160 -8.47 -5.45 5.96
C ARG A 160 -7.09 -5.30 5.37
N GLN A 161 -6.98 -4.40 4.40
CA GLN A 161 -5.73 -4.09 3.73
C GLN A 161 -5.76 -2.64 3.25
N ILE A 162 -4.66 -1.92 3.44
CA ILE A 162 -4.48 -0.58 2.86
C ILE A 162 -3.39 -0.69 1.81
N ARG A 163 -3.64 -0.13 0.63
CA ARG A 163 -2.63 0.03 -0.42
C ARG A 163 -2.46 1.49 -0.78
N LEU A 164 -1.21 1.89 -1.02
CA LEU A 164 -0.84 3.21 -1.49
C LEU A 164 0.13 3.07 -2.65
N ALA A 165 -0.31 3.44 -3.84
CA ALA A 165 0.58 3.64 -4.97
C ALA A 165 1.02 5.10 -5.03
N ILE A 166 2.32 5.33 -5.15
CA ILE A 166 2.91 6.64 -5.44
C ILE A 166 3.71 6.49 -6.73
N TYR A 167 3.41 7.31 -7.73
CA TYR A 167 4.06 7.18 -9.03
C TYR A 167 4.25 8.51 -9.72
N LYS A 168 5.23 8.52 -10.64
CA LYS A 168 5.45 9.62 -11.55
C LYS A 168 5.48 9.08 -12.98
N GLU A 169 4.63 9.66 -13.83
CA GLU A 169 4.63 9.39 -15.27
C GLU A 169 5.80 10.09 -15.94
#